data_AF-A0A918ZMZ8-F1
#
_entry.id   AF-A0A918ZMZ8-F1
#
_cell.length_a   1.000
_cell.length_b   1.000
_cell.length_c   1.000
_cell.angle_alpha   90.00
_cell.angle_beta   90.00
_cell.angle_gamma   90.00
#
_symmetry.space_group_name_H-M   'P 1'
#
loop_
_entity.id
_entity.type
_entity.pdbx_description
1 polymer ?
#
loop_
_entity_poly.entity_id
_entity_poly.type
_entity_poly.pdbx_seq_one_letter_code
_entity_poly.pdbx_strand_id
1 'polypeptide(L)'
;MTHPASPHEHQHEHHGHHQGHPHAPAAPAGAGASWRTAAQATLHCLTGCAIGEVLGMVVGTAAGLHNAATVTVSIALAFVFGYALTVRGVLRAGVPLRQALKVALAADTVSIAVMELIDNTVMVGVPGAMDAGLADALFWVSLVLSLALAFVLTTPVNRWMIGRGRGHAVVHAYH
;
A
#
# COMPACT_ATOMS: atom_id res chain seq x y z
N MET A 1 60.53 -59.18 -6.29
CA MET A 1 59.47 -60.21 -6.45
C MET A 1 58.59 -60.10 -5.21
N THR A 2 57.51 -59.28 -5.23
CA THR A 2 56.10 -59.68 -5.45
C THR A 2 55.66 -60.76 -4.44
N HIS A 3 54.74 -60.61 -3.48
CA HIS A 3 53.53 -59.79 -3.27
C HIS A 3 53.34 -59.54 -1.74
N PRO A 4 52.34 -58.72 -1.32
CA PRO A 4 51.25 -59.41 -0.61
C PRO A 4 49.85 -58.98 -1.07
N ALA A 5 48.94 -59.94 -0.92
CA ALA A 5 47.53 -59.89 -1.25
C ALA A 5 46.74 -59.12 -0.17
N SER A 6 45.76 -58.34 -0.61
CA SER A 6 44.49 -58.15 0.10
C SER A 6 43.57 -59.33 -0.26
N PRO A 7 42.49 -59.68 0.47
CA PRO A 7 41.67 -58.82 1.35
C PRO A 7 41.25 -59.50 2.67
N HIS A 8 40.65 -58.76 3.61
CA HIS A 8 39.50 -59.23 4.38
C HIS A 8 38.77 -58.03 4.99
N GLU A 9 37.55 -57.85 4.54
CA GLU A 9 36.55 -56.93 5.05
C GLU A 9 36.20 -57.29 6.51
N HIS A 10 36.22 -56.30 7.39
CA HIS A 10 35.43 -56.32 8.62
C HIS A 10 34.69 -54.99 8.73
N GLN A 11 33.39 -55.07 8.45
CA GLN A 11 32.39 -54.09 8.83
C GLN A 11 32.42 -53.89 10.35
N HIS A 12 32.60 -52.65 10.77
CA HIS A 12 32.16 -52.20 12.08
C HIS A 12 31.34 -50.92 11.90
N GLU A 13 30.03 -51.10 12.00
CA GLU A 13 29.07 -50.06 12.33
C GLU A 13 29.50 -49.35 13.61
N HIS A 14 29.66 -48.03 13.52
CA HIS A 14 29.60 -47.16 14.69
C HIS A 14 28.91 -45.84 14.31
N HIS A 15 27.63 -45.80 14.68
CA HIS A 15 26.95 -44.70 15.34
C HIS A 15 27.32 -43.26 14.95
N GLY A 16 26.41 -42.66 14.17
CA GLY A 16 25.61 -41.54 14.66
C GLY A 16 26.33 -40.22 14.90
N HIS A 17 26.49 -39.42 13.85
CA HIS A 17 26.36 -37.98 13.96
C HIS A 17 25.63 -37.42 12.74
N HIS A 18 24.30 -37.40 12.84
CA HIS A 18 23.47 -36.46 12.10
C HIS A 18 23.98 -35.06 12.40
N GLN A 19 24.74 -34.46 11.48
CA GLN A 19 24.93 -33.02 11.47
C GLN A 19 23.58 -32.42 11.09
N GLY A 20 22.76 -32.17 12.12
CA GLY A 20 21.60 -31.31 12.03
C GLY A 20 22.09 -29.95 11.58
N HIS A 21 21.99 -29.69 10.27
CA HIS A 21 21.86 -28.32 9.80
C HIS A 21 20.77 -27.69 10.66
N PRO A 22 21.05 -26.60 11.40
CA PRO A 22 19.97 -25.84 12.01
C PRO A 22 19.11 -25.37 10.85
N HIS A 23 18.01 -26.07 10.61
CA HIS A 23 16.86 -25.52 9.95
C HIS A 23 16.47 -24.33 10.81
N ALA A 24 16.99 -23.15 10.45
CA ALA A 24 16.39 -21.89 10.84
C ALA A 24 14.88 -22.09 10.64
N PRO A 25 14.04 -21.85 11.65
CA PRO A 25 12.62 -22.10 11.55
C PRO A 25 12.16 -21.43 10.26
N ALA A 26 11.71 -22.25 9.31
CA ALA A 26 11.10 -21.77 8.09
C ALA A 26 10.01 -20.80 8.55
N ALA A 27 10.25 -19.50 8.32
CA ALA A 27 9.27 -18.49 8.60
C ALA A 27 7.97 -18.96 7.92
N PRO A 28 6.83 -18.99 8.64
CA PRO A 28 5.63 -19.59 8.10
C PRO A 28 5.31 -18.94 6.76
N ALA A 29 5.38 -19.74 5.70
CA ALA A 29 4.86 -19.44 4.39
C ALA A 29 3.35 -19.23 4.53
N GLY A 30 2.94 -18.01 4.85
CA GLY A 30 1.56 -17.71 5.24
C GLY A 30 1.34 -16.45 6.08
N ALA A 31 2.34 -15.61 6.33
CA ALA A 31 2.10 -14.29 6.92
C ALA A 31 1.40 -13.37 5.91
N GLY A 32 0.10 -13.58 5.71
CA GLY A 32 -0.75 -12.66 4.97
C GLY A 32 -0.58 -11.24 5.53
N ALA A 33 -0.71 -10.24 4.64
CA ALA A 33 -0.53 -8.83 4.98
C ALA A 33 -1.13 -8.49 6.35
N SER A 34 -0.29 -7.94 7.24
CA SER A 34 -0.76 -7.54 8.57
C SER A 34 -1.77 -6.40 8.42
N TRP A 35 -2.84 -6.42 9.22
CA TRP A 35 -3.82 -5.32 9.28
C TRP A 35 -3.16 -3.99 9.58
N ARG A 36 -2.10 -4.00 10.39
CA ARG A 36 -1.31 -2.80 10.71
C ARG A 36 -0.62 -2.23 9.48
N THR A 37 -0.01 -3.07 8.64
CA THR A 37 0.62 -2.62 7.38
C THR A 37 -0.42 -2.04 6.43
N ALA A 38 -1.56 -2.71 6.27
CA ALA A 38 -2.65 -2.22 5.42
C ALA A 38 -3.19 -0.87 5.93
N ALA A 39 -3.47 -0.75 7.23
CA ALA A 39 -3.96 0.49 7.82
C ALA A 39 -2.97 1.66 7.68
N GLN A 40 -1.66 1.40 7.85
CA GLN A 40 -0.64 2.43 7.64
C GLN A 40 -0.58 2.90 6.18
N ALA A 41 -0.64 1.96 5.23
CA ALA A 41 -0.70 2.31 3.81
C ALA A 41 -1.97 3.13 3.49
N THR A 42 -3.12 2.74 4.04
CA THR A 42 -4.38 3.49 3.89
C THR A 42 -4.27 4.90 4.48
N LEU A 43 -3.78 5.06 5.71
CA LEU A 43 -3.64 6.38 6.36
C LEU A 43 -2.73 7.31 5.56
N HIS A 44 -1.66 6.76 4.99
CA HIS A 44 -0.72 7.52 4.19
C HIS A 44 -1.35 8.04 2.89
N CYS A 45 -2.14 7.20 2.20
CA CYS A 45 -2.92 7.60 1.03
C CYS A 45 -4.00 8.62 1.39
N LEU A 46 -4.76 8.34 2.46
CA LEU A 46 -5.85 9.18 2.96
C LEU A 46 -5.37 10.59 3.27
N THR A 47 -4.17 10.73 3.85
CA THR A 47 -3.56 12.03 4.13
C THR A 47 -3.30 12.81 2.84
N GLY A 48 -2.85 12.14 1.79
CA GLY A 48 -2.64 12.76 0.48
C GLY A 48 -3.94 13.15 -0.21
N CYS A 49 -4.96 12.30 -0.16
CA CYS A 49 -6.30 12.61 -0.67
C CYS A 49 -6.88 13.84 0.02
N ALA A 50 -6.94 13.84 1.36
CA ALA A 50 -7.48 14.96 2.11
C ALA A 50 -6.76 16.29 1.81
N ILE A 51 -5.42 16.28 1.67
CA ILE A 51 -4.66 17.47 1.29
C ILE A 51 -5.03 17.93 -0.12
N GLY A 52 -5.07 17.02 -1.09
CA GLY A 52 -5.38 17.37 -2.47
C GLY A 52 -6.81 17.85 -2.67
N GLU A 53 -7.77 17.25 -1.97
CA GLU A 53 -9.18 17.65 -2.02
C GLU A 53 -9.38 19.07 -1.51
N VAL A 54 -8.85 19.37 -0.31
CA VAL A 54 -8.94 20.71 0.28
C VAL A 54 -8.22 21.74 -0.58
N LEU A 55 -7.03 21.45 -1.07
CA LEU A 55 -6.30 22.36 -1.96
C LEU A 55 -7.04 22.58 -3.29
N GLY A 56 -7.63 21.53 -3.87
CA GLY A 56 -8.40 21.65 -5.09
C GLY A 56 -9.67 22.47 -4.91
N MET A 57 -10.31 22.37 -3.74
CA MET A 57 -11.45 23.22 -3.41
C MET A 57 -11.02 24.67 -3.21
N VAL A 58 -9.92 24.93 -2.49
CA VAL A 58 -9.37 26.29 -2.36
C VAL A 58 -9.07 26.90 -3.73
N VAL A 59 -8.39 26.15 -4.61
CA VAL A 59 -8.04 26.60 -5.97
C VAL A 59 -9.29 26.80 -6.82
N GLY A 60 -10.23 25.85 -6.80
CA GLY A 60 -11.46 25.91 -7.59
C GLY A 60 -12.37 27.05 -7.16
N THR A 61 -12.56 27.25 -5.86
CA THR A 61 -13.32 28.39 -5.32
C THR A 61 -12.64 29.71 -5.66
N ALA A 62 -11.31 29.82 -5.51
CA ALA A 62 -10.58 31.05 -5.84
C ALA A 62 -10.64 31.39 -7.34
N ALA A 63 -10.69 30.37 -8.20
CA ALA A 63 -10.83 30.53 -9.65
C ALA A 63 -12.29 30.66 -10.13
N GLY A 64 -13.28 30.58 -9.22
CA GLY A 64 -14.70 30.65 -9.57
C GLY A 64 -15.20 29.46 -10.40
N LEU A 65 -14.58 28.29 -10.25
CA LEU A 65 -14.97 27.08 -10.96
C LEU A 65 -16.33 26.57 -10.46
N HIS A 66 -17.12 26.01 -11.38
CA HIS A 66 -18.32 25.26 -11.03
C HIS A 66 -17.97 23.94 -10.34
N ASN A 67 -18.91 23.38 -9.59
CA ASN A 67 -18.70 22.22 -8.72
C ASN A 67 -17.98 21.04 -9.41
N ALA A 68 -18.38 20.67 -10.63
CA ALA A 68 -17.76 19.56 -11.35
C ALA A 68 -16.29 19.82 -11.74
N ALA A 69 -15.95 21.05 -12.13
CA ALA A 69 -14.57 21.43 -12.40
C ALA A 69 -13.74 21.47 -11.11
N THR A 70 -14.28 22.01 -10.02
CA THR A 70 -13.61 22.00 -8.70
C THR A 70 -13.31 20.58 -8.24
N VAL A 71 -14.29 19.68 -8.32
CA VAL A 71 -14.11 18.25 -8.02
C VAL A 71 -13.01 17.64 -8.89
N THR A 72 -13.00 17.92 -10.19
CA THR A 72 -11.96 17.39 -11.08
C THR A 72 -10.55 17.84 -10.67
N VAL A 73 -10.40 19.11 -10.29
CA VAL A 73 -9.13 19.65 -9.81
C VAL A 73 -8.73 19.03 -8.47
N SER A 74 -9.69 18.87 -7.55
CA SER A 74 -9.50 18.18 -6.26
C SER A 74 -9.00 16.76 -6.45
N ILE A 75 -9.66 15.97 -7.30
CA ILE A 75 -9.24 14.59 -7.62
C ILE A 75 -7.82 14.60 -8.19
N ALA A 76 -7.54 15.46 -9.18
CA ALA A 76 -6.21 15.52 -9.79
C ALA A 76 -5.11 15.85 -8.76
N LEU A 77 -5.36 16.81 -7.87
CA LEU A 77 -4.42 17.16 -6.80
C LEU A 77 -4.31 16.04 -5.75
N ALA A 78 -5.40 15.36 -5.40
CA ALA A 78 -5.38 14.22 -4.49
C ALA A 78 -4.46 13.10 -5.00
N PHE A 79 -4.55 12.76 -6.29
CA PHE A 79 -3.62 11.83 -6.92
C PHE A 79 -2.16 12.31 -6.85
N VAL A 80 -1.92 13.59 -7.15
CA VAL A 80 -0.56 14.16 -7.11
C VAL A 80 0.02 14.11 -5.69
N PHE A 81 -0.72 14.55 -4.68
CA PHE A 81 -0.25 14.59 -3.30
C PHE A 81 -0.15 13.21 -2.67
N GLY A 82 -1.13 12.32 -2.90
CA GLY A 82 -1.07 10.92 -2.48
C GLY A 82 0.17 10.22 -3.02
N TYR A 83 0.39 10.32 -4.34
CA TYR A 83 1.57 9.73 -4.97
C TYR A 83 2.89 10.34 -4.48
N ALA A 84 2.96 11.66 -4.38
CA ALA A 84 4.16 12.36 -3.92
C ALA A 84 4.54 11.96 -2.49
N LEU A 85 3.56 11.81 -1.60
CA LEU A 85 3.80 11.36 -0.24
C LEU A 85 4.30 9.92 -0.21
N THR A 86 3.71 9.00 -0.97
CA THR A 86 4.17 7.60 -0.97
C THR A 86 5.57 7.46 -1.53
N VAL A 87 5.83 8.06 -2.69
CA VAL A 87 7.16 8.03 -3.32
C VAL A 87 8.20 8.61 -2.37
N ARG A 88 7.90 9.71 -1.68
CA ARG A 88 8.78 10.29 -0.66
C ARG A 88 9.09 9.33 0.49
N GLY A 89 8.08 8.59 0.98
CA GLY A 89 8.28 7.58 2.03
C GLY A 89 9.18 6.44 1.58
N VAL A 90 8.94 5.92 0.37
CA VAL A 90 9.71 4.79 -0.20
C VAL A 90 11.15 5.20 -0.52
N LEU A 91 11.36 6.42 -1.03
CA LEU A 91 12.71 6.98 -1.25
C LEU A 91 13.49 7.14 0.07
N ARG A 92 12.82 7.58 1.16
CA ARG A 92 13.45 7.67 2.49
C ARG A 92 13.86 6.31 3.04
N ALA A 93 13.23 5.22 2.59
CA ALA A 93 13.62 3.86 2.92
C ALA A 93 14.82 3.35 2.09
N GLY A 94 15.45 4.20 1.27
CA GLY A 94 16.63 3.86 0.47
C GLY A 94 16.33 3.13 -0.84
N VAL A 95 15.06 3.04 -1.23
CA VAL A 95 14.66 2.37 -2.48
C VAL A 95 14.94 3.29 -3.68
N PRO A 96 15.54 2.78 -4.77
CA PRO A 96 15.82 3.59 -5.96
C PRO A 96 14.51 4.10 -6.59
N LEU A 97 14.54 5.35 -7.10
CA LEU A 97 13.36 6.07 -7.60
C LEU A 97 12.49 5.25 -8.56
N ARG A 98 13.08 4.57 -9.55
CA ARG A 98 12.33 3.75 -10.51
C ARG A 98 11.52 2.63 -9.85
N GLN A 99 12.06 2.04 -8.78
CA GLN A 99 11.39 1.00 -8.02
C GLN A 99 10.37 1.60 -7.05
N ALA A 100 10.69 2.73 -6.43
CA ALA A 100 9.76 3.48 -5.59
C ALA A 100 8.48 3.87 -6.33
N LEU A 101 8.62 4.35 -7.57
CA LEU A 101 7.48 4.69 -8.44
C LEU A 101 6.63 3.45 -8.78
N LYS A 102 7.25 2.31 -9.11
CA LYS A 102 6.51 1.07 -9.39
C LYS A 102 5.77 0.53 -8.17
N VAL A 103 6.40 0.59 -6.99
CA VAL A 103 5.79 0.15 -5.74
C VAL A 103 4.63 1.07 -5.36
N ALA A 104 4.83 2.38 -5.42
CA ALA A 104 3.79 3.37 -5.16
C ALA A 104 2.60 3.21 -6.13
N LEU A 105 2.85 3.06 -7.44
CA LEU A 105 1.79 2.83 -8.42
C LEU A 105 1.04 1.52 -8.17
N ALA A 106 1.74 0.43 -7.85
CA ALA A 106 1.13 -0.87 -7.65
C ALA A 106 0.30 -0.95 -6.36
N ALA A 107 0.71 -0.22 -5.32
CA ALA A 107 0.05 -0.16 -4.03
C ALA A 107 -1.10 0.85 -4.01
N ASP A 108 -0.88 2.07 -4.51
CA ASP A 108 -1.74 3.21 -4.18
C ASP A 108 -2.77 3.55 -5.25
N THR A 109 -2.56 3.18 -6.52
CA THR A 109 -3.50 3.56 -7.60
C THR A 109 -4.92 3.03 -7.31
N VAL A 110 -4.99 1.79 -6.85
CA VAL A 110 -6.28 1.16 -6.49
C VAL A 110 -6.81 1.78 -5.20
N SER A 111 -5.96 2.02 -4.19
CA SER A 111 -6.37 2.65 -2.95
C SER A 111 -6.95 4.03 -3.16
N ILE A 112 -6.27 4.89 -3.93
CA ILE A 112 -6.70 6.24 -4.26
C ILE A 112 -7.99 6.16 -5.08
N ALA A 113 -8.07 5.33 -6.13
CA ALA A 113 -9.29 5.23 -6.93
C ALA A 113 -10.51 4.80 -6.09
N VAL A 114 -10.33 3.89 -5.12
CA VAL A 114 -11.41 3.48 -4.21
C VAL A 114 -11.78 4.60 -3.25
N MET A 115 -10.80 5.31 -2.67
CA MET A 115 -11.05 6.45 -1.79
C MET A 115 -11.80 7.56 -2.51
N GLU A 116 -11.32 7.99 -3.69
CA GLU A 116 -11.96 9.03 -4.51
C GLU A 116 -13.39 8.66 -4.92
N LEU A 117 -13.64 7.37 -5.22
CA LEU A 117 -14.98 6.91 -5.52
C LEU A 117 -15.91 7.07 -4.31
N ILE A 118 -15.42 6.70 -3.12
CA ILE A 118 -16.19 6.81 -1.88
C ILE A 118 -16.41 8.28 -1.53
N ASP A 119 -15.37 9.10 -1.59
CA ASP A 119 -15.43 10.53 -1.25
C ASP A 119 -16.42 11.27 -2.14
N ASN A 120 -16.34 11.08 -3.47
CA ASN A 120 -17.31 11.66 -4.39
C ASN A 120 -18.73 11.11 -4.20
N THR A 121 -18.88 9.81 -3.88
CA THR A 121 -20.21 9.23 -3.61
C THR A 121 -20.84 9.85 -2.36
N VAL A 122 -20.05 10.07 -1.31
CA VAL A 122 -20.54 10.70 -0.08
C VAL A 122 -20.88 12.17 -0.33
N MET A 123 -20.02 12.91 -1.02
CA MET A 123 -20.26 14.34 -1.30
C MET A 123 -21.50 14.56 -2.18
N VAL A 124 -21.75 13.69 -3.17
CA VAL A 124 -22.97 13.74 -3.98
C VAL A 124 -24.19 13.24 -3.20
N GLY A 125 -24.01 12.27 -2.31
CA GLY A 125 -25.10 11.67 -1.54
C GLY A 125 -25.59 12.50 -0.35
N VAL A 126 -24.74 13.36 0.23
CA VAL A 126 -25.10 14.23 1.35
C VAL A 126 -25.77 15.51 0.81
N PRO A 127 -27.05 15.76 1.13
CA PRO A 127 -27.75 16.95 0.64
C PRO A 127 -27.06 18.24 1.05
N GLY A 128 -26.78 19.11 0.08
CA GLY A 128 -26.14 20.41 0.30
C GLY A 128 -24.62 20.35 0.54
N ALA A 129 -23.97 19.19 0.55
CA ALA A 129 -22.52 19.09 0.75
C ALA A 129 -21.72 19.70 -0.42
N MET A 130 -22.20 19.53 -1.65
CA MET A 130 -21.60 20.11 -2.86
C MET A 130 -21.74 21.64 -2.94
N ASP A 131 -22.72 22.20 -2.24
CA ASP A 131 -23.01 23.64 -2.23
C ASP A 131 -22.44 24.34 -0.97
N ALA A 132 -22.01 23.55 0.02
CA ALA A 132 -21.36 24.05 1.22
C ALA A 132 -19.93 24.53 0.89
N GLY A 133 -19.60 25.74 1.32
CA GLY A 133 -18.27 26.32 1.17
C GLY A 133 -17.31 25.86 2.27
N LEU A 134 -16.03 26.20 2.11
CA LEU A 134 -14.95 25.89 3.07
C LEU A 134 -15.19 26.45 4.49
N ALA A 135 -16.08 27.44 4.65
CA ALA A 135 -16.44 28.01 5.94
C ALA A 135 -17.58 27.26 6.65
N ASP A 136 -18.28 26.37 5.94
CA ASP A 136 -19.48 25.70 6.45
C ASP A 136 -19.11 24.43 7.22
N ALA A 137 -19.73 24.24 8.39
CA ALA A 137 -19.55 23.03 9.17
C ALA A 137 -20.02 21.78 8.40
N LEU A 138 -21.04 21.92 7.54
CA LEU A 138 -21.56 20.84 6.71
C LEU A 138 -20.48 20.30 5.76
N PHE A 139 -19.65 21.18 5.19
CA PHE A 139 -18.54 20.77 4.34
C PHE A 139 -17.54 19.90 5.11
N TRP A 140 -17.07 20.39 6.27
CA TRP A 140 -16.06 19.66 7.06
C TRP A 140 -16.58 18.35 7.65
N VAL A 141 -17.84 18.33 8.10
CA VAL A 141 -18.46 17.09 8.61
C VAL A 141 -18.62 16.06 7.49
N SER A 142 -19.06 16.50 6.30
CA SER A 142 -19.18 15.63 5.13
C SER A 142 -17.83 15.06 4.71
N LEU A 143 -16.78 15.90 4.69
CA LEU A 143 -15.41 15.48 4.36
C LEU A 143 -14.84 14.48 5.39
N VAL A 144 -15.01 14.74 6.70
CA VAL A 144 -14.53 13.80 7.72
C VAL A 144 -15.28 12.47 7.66
N LEU A 145 -16.60 12.52 7.43
CA LEU A 145 -17.42 11.33 7.25
C LEU A 145 -16.97 10.53 6.02
N SER A 146 -16.71 11.20 4.90
CA SER A 146 -16.26 10.57 3.67
C SER A 146 -14.91 9.88 3.85
N LEU A 147 -13.93 10.59 4.42
CA LEU A 147 -12.60 10.06 4.71
C LEU A 147 -12.65 8.87 5.69
N ALA A 148 -13.52 8.92 6.70
CA ALA A 148 -13.72 7.81 7.62
C ALA A 148 -14.27 6.57 6.90
N LEU A 149 -15.28 6.75 6.04
CA LEU A 149 -15.83 5.67 5.24
C LEU A 149 -14.81 5.12 4.24
N ALA A 150 -14.07 6.01 3.57
CA ALA A 150 -12.99 5.69 2.66
C ALA A 150 -11.91 4.86 3.35
N PHE A 151 -11.51 5.23 4.57
CA PHE A 151 -10.55 4.46 5.37
C PHE A 151 -11.05 3.04 5.70
N VAL A 152 -12.29 2.92 6.18
CA VAL A 152 -12.90 1.64 6.58
C VAL A 152 -13.02 0.69 5.39
N LEU A 153 -13.43 1.19 4.23
CA LEU A 153 -13.65 0.38 3.03
C LEU A 153 -12.35 0.10 2.25
N THR A 154 -11.38 1.02 2.27
CA THR A 154 -10.13 0.85 1.50
C THR A 154 -9.10 0.00 2.25
N THR A 155 -9.08 0.02 3.59
CA THR A 155 -8.18 -0.83 4.38
C THR A 155 -8.25 -2.33 4.07
N PRO A 156 -9.44 -2.97 3.93
CA PRO A 156 -9.51 -4.37 3.53
C PRO A 156 -9.05 -4.60 2.08
N VAL A 157 -9.29 -3.64 1.16
CA VAL A 157 -8.77 -3.68 -0.22
C VAL A 157 -7.24 -3.69 -0.20
N ASN A 158 -6.63 -2.79 0.57
CA ASN A 158 -5.18 -2.70 0.71
C ASN A 158 -4.59 -3.98 1.30
N ARG A 159 -5.23 -4.54 2.33
CA ARG A 159 -4.81 -5.81 2.92
C ARG A 159 -4.85 -6.95 1.91
N TRP A 160 -5.92 -7.03 1.14
CA TRP A 160 -6.10 -8.05 0.10
C TRP A 160 -5.04 -7.91 -1.01
N MET A 161 -4.73 -6.69 -1.43
CA MET A 161 -3.71 -6.40 -2.45
C MET A 161 -2.31 -6.79 -1.98
N ILE A 162 -1.94 -6.44 -0.74
CA ILE A 162 -0.65 -6.80 -0.14
C ILE A 162 -0.58 -8.33 0.02
N GLY A 163 -1.67 -8.97 0.45
CA GLY A 163 -1.75 -10.43 0.66
C GLY A 163 -1.67 -11.25 -0.62
N ARG A 164 -2.12 -10.70 -1.77
CA ARG A 164 -2.02 -11.36 -3.08
C ARG A 164 -0.62 -11.32 -3.72
N GLY A 165 0.39 -10.80 -3.02
CA GLY A 165 1.76 -10.91 -3.49
C GLY A 165 2.06 -10.03 -4.71
N ARG A 166 1.42 -8.86 -4.84
CA ARG A 166 2.01 -7.76 -5.63
C ARG A 166 3.39 -7.31 -5.10
N GLY A 167 3.86 -7.88 -3.98
CA GLY A 167 5.26 -7.90 -3.55
C GLY A 167 6.07 -9.15 -3.97
N HIS A 168 5.53 -10.37 -3.93
CA HIS A 168 6.31 -11.58 -4.26
C HIS A 168 6.58 -11.75 -5.76
N ALA A 169 5.73 -11.23 -6.65
CA ALA A 169 6.02 -11.18 -8.09
C ALA A 169 7.00 -10.06 -8.49
N VAL A 170 7.27 -9.09 -7.60
CA VAL A 170 8.23 -7.99 -7.85
C VAL A 170 9.60 -8.27 -7.22
N VAL A 171 9.66 -9.12 -6.19
CA VAL A 171 10.91 -9.47 -5.51
C VAL A 171 11.62 -10.68 -6.16
N HIS A 172 10.89 -11.58 -6.84
CA HIS A 172 11.52 -12.69 -7.58
C HIS A 172 12.05 -12.30 -8.98
N ALA A 173 11.94 -11.04 -9.40
CA ALA A 173 12.54 -10.55 -10.64
C ALA A 173 13.97 -9.99 -10.47
N TYR A 174 14.56 -10.11 -9.28
CA TYR A 174 15.90 -9.57 -8.96
C TYR A 174 16.80 -10.56 -8.22
N HIS A 175 16.57 -11.86 -8.39
CA HIS A 175 17.65 -12.84 -8.36
C HIS A 175 18.12 -13.10 -9.78
#